data_AF-A0A1G0HRX4-F1
#
_entry.id   AF-A0A1G0HRX4-F1
#
_cell.length_a   1.000
_cell.length_b   1.000
_cell.length_c   1.000
_cell.angle_alpha   90.00
_cell.angle_beta   90.00
_cell.angle_gamma   90.00
#
_symmetry.space_group_name_H-M   'P 1'
#
loop_
_entity.id
_entity.type
_entity.pdbx_description
1 polymer ?
#
loop_
_entity_poly.entity_id
_entity_poly.type
_entity_poly.pdbx_seq_one_letter_code
_entity_poly.pdbx_strand_id
1 'polypeptide(L)'
;MNIRAANFFRSSMSAYLFAGLGSILLSLWISGGESVINTDAICYLQSADTIGKSGLRDAMHLCGQARWPFYSLLIFLFSTASSLSYIASAYILNAFFSLMSALVFIAIIKEIGGSRRVLWLAAMVFLLAHEVNSVKQYIIRDHGFWAFYLLSCYLLLRYFDRFQRRYALAWNVSLLVATLFRIEGAFFLLMLPWVAWFYQKSDSVSPLLRRFQSFVELNALTVAIIVALLGWLAFHPEQSLADWGRLQEVASQSMHGGYLVWQQFHETAANLAKYVLTPDSARDAYFVLFCVTIIWYVQNIITNLSVAYALLFIYAWWKKIPALKLSDRLVLLGYLIINILITAGFFLQHLFLSKRYLIALSMIFMLWVPFALDYLIQQRRTNARVVLRGFLPFAALLIIISALGGIFDFGYSKLYIHDAGNWLAGNVPKTARLYSNDSQVMYYSQHFGEEIFYKAREYADSHGVEQGEWTKYDFLAIRTNKKELSDPSSVLYRLPTPIKVFANKRGDQVRIYQIISREASR
;
A
#
# COMPACT_ATOMS: atom_id res chain seq x y z
N MET A 1 34.84 13.57 24.41
CA MET A 1 33.72 13.67 23.46
C MET A 1 33.21 15.12 23.46
N ASN A 2 33.27 15.83 22.34
CA ASN A 2 33.05 17.28 22.25
C ASN A 2 31.58 17.66 22.56
N ILE A 3 31.31 18.72 23.35
CA ILE A 3 29.95 19.11 23.83
C ILE A 3 28.96 19.27 22.66
N ARG A 4 29.42 19.78 21.51
CA ARG A 4 28.61 19.89 20.28
C ARG A 4 28.18 18.53 19.71
N ALA A 5 29.06 17.53 19.77
CA ALA A 5 28.74 16.18 19.33
C ALA A 5 27.71 15.54 20.27
N ALA A 6 27.92 15.64 21.60
CA ALA A 6 26.95 15.15 22.59
C ALA A 6 25.56 15.80 22.44
N ASN A 7 25.51 17.12 22.21
CA ASN A 7 24.26 17.85 21.95
C ASN A 7 23.58 17.44 20.64
N PHE A 8 24.35 17.16 19.59
CA PHE A 8 23.81 16.62 18.34
C PHE A 8 23.25 15.21 18.53
N PHE A 9 23.96 14.32 19.22
CA PHE A 9 23.47 12.96 19.51
C PHE A 9 22.19 13.00 20.34
N ARG A 10 22.17 13.73 21.46
CA ARG A 10 21.00 13.86 22.34
C ARG A 10 19.79 14.43 21.62
N SER A 11 19.98 15.47 20.81
CA SER A 11 18.85 16.03 20.05
C SER A 11 18.45 15.21 18.82
N SER A 12 19.37 14.42 18.24
CA SER A 12 18.96 13.48 17.21
C SER A 12 18.01 12.47 17.84
N MET A 13 18.36 11.89 19.00
CA MET A 13 17.52 10.95 19.74
C MET A 13 16.12 11.51 20.04
N SER A 14 16.01 12.79 20.43
CA SER A 14 14.70 13.41 20.68
C SER A 14 13.80 13.47 19.44
N ALA A 15 14.38 13.70 18.24
CA ALA A 15 13.59 13.69 16.99
C ALA A 15 13.10 12.28 16.65
N TYR A 16 13.92 11.24 16.86
CA TYR A 16 13.50 9.85 16.70
C TYR A 16 12.39 9.48 17.70
N LEU A 17 12.53 9.85 18.97
CA LEU A 17 11.52 9.59 20.00
C LEU A 17 10.20 10.30 19.68
N PHE A 18 10.25 11.57 19.28
CA PHE A 18 9.06 12.32 18.87
C PHE A 18 8.36 11.66 17.68
N ALA A 19 9.11 11.29 16.64
CA ALA A 19 8.56 10.61 15.48
C ALA A 19 7.99 9.23 15.82
N GLY A 20 8.68 8.48 16.68
CA GLY A 20 8.25 7.15 17.08
C GLY A 20 6.97 7.17 17.90
N LEU A 21 6.94 7.99 18.96
CA LEU A 21 5.75 8.17 19.80
C LEU A 21 4.60 8.76 18.99
N GLY A 22 4.86 9.78 18.15
CA GLY A 22 3.87 10.37 17.27
C GLY A 22 3.26 9.33 16.31
N SER A 23 4.08 8.47 15.71
CA SER A 23 3.60 7.44 14.77
C SER A 23 2.72 6.39 15.47
N ILE A 24 3.09 5.98 16.70
CA ILE A 24 2.28 5.07 17.52
C ILE A 24 0.96 5.72 17.91
N LEU A 25 0.99 6.95 18.46
CA LEU A 25 -0.21 7.66 18.88
C LEU A 25 -1.18 7.89 17.72
N LEU A 26 -0.67 8.27 16.55
CA LEU A 26 -1.49 8.39 15.34
C LEU A 26 -2.06 7.04 14.90
N SER A 27 -1.27 5.96 14.97
CA SER A 27 -1.76 4.62 14.65
C SER A 27 -2.89 4.20 15.59
N LEU A 28 -2.74 4.39 16.90
CA LEU A 28 -3.77 4.06 17.90
C LEU A 28 -5.02 4.93 17.73
N TRP A 29 -4.86 6.24 17.53
CA TRP A 29 -5.96 7.16 17.29
C TRP A 29 -6.77 6.80 16.05
N ILE A 30 -6.10 6.62 14.91
CA ILE A 30 -6.75 6.37 13.62
C ILE A 30 -7.37 4.97 13.57
N SER A 31 -6.65 3.94 14.00
CA SER A 31 -7.19 2.58 14.01
C SER A 31 -8.29 2.38 15.06
N GLY A 32 -8.20 3.05 16.22
CA GLY A 32 -9.23 2.99 17.26
C GLY A 32 -10.53 3.70 16.89
N GLY A 33 -10.49 4.63 15.93
CA GLY A 33 -11.67 5.28 15.38
C GLY A 33 -12.40 4.45 14.30
N GLU A 34 -11.79 3.38 13.81
CA GLU A 34 -12.36 2.58 12.72
C GLU A 34 -13.40 1.58 13.26
N SER A 35 -14.64 1.73 12.80
CA SER A 35 -15.76 0.86 13.19
C SER A 35 -15.87 -0.42 12.36
N VAL A 36 -15.29 -0.44 11.15
CA VAL A 36 -15.48 -1.51 10.17
C VAL A 36 -14.15 -1.84 9.50
N ILE A 37 -13.73 -3.10 9.55
CA ILE A 37 -12.51 -3.53 8.87
C ILE A 37 -12.62 -3.35 7.36
N ASN A 38 -11.51 -3.02 6.69
CA ASN A 38 -11.47 -2.97 5.23
C ASN A 38 -11.66 -4.35 4.60
N THR A 39 -12.17 -4.40 3.37
CA THR A 39 -12.44 -5.65 2.64
C THR A 39 -11.22 -6.58 2.54
N ASP A 40 -10.02 -6.04 2.27
CA ASP A 40 -8.80 -6.86 2.22
C ASP A 40 -8.46 -7.52 3.57
N ALA A 41 -8.85 -6.90 4.68
CA ALA A 41 -8.62 -7.43 6.02
C ALA A 41 -9.31 -8.78 6.23
N ILE A 42 -10.49 -8.97 5.62
CA ILE A 42 -11.25 -10.22 5.70
C ILE A 42 -10.37 -11.39 5.25
N CYS A 43 -9.69 -11.23 4.10
CA CYS A 43 -8.77 -12.23 3.58
C CYS A 43 -7.59 -12.49 4.52
N TYR A 44 -6.94 -11.44 5.04
CA TYR A 44 -5.80 -11.62 5.96
C TYR A 44 -6.19 -12.31 7.27
N LEU A 45 -7.30 -11.88 7.87
CA LEU A 45 -7.76 -12.38 9.17
C LEU A 45 -8.29 -13.81 9.07
N GLN A 46 -9.08 -14.13 8.04
CA GLN A 46 -9.53 -15.50 7.84
C GLN A 46 -8.39 -16.42 7.45
N SER A 47 -7.44 -15.96 6.63
CA SER A 47 -6.25 -16.76 6.33
C SER A 47 -5.43 -17.06 7.60
N ALA A 48 -5.31 -16.10 8.52
CA ALA A 48 -4.63 -16.31 9.80
C ALA A 48 -5.36 -17.36 10.66
N ASP A 49 -6.69 -17.34 10.65
CA ASP A 49 -7.51 -18.34 11.33
C ASP A 49 -7.37 -19.74 10.70
N THR A 50 -7.43 -19.84 9.37
CA THR A 50 -7.23 -21.10 8.61
C THR A 50 -5.83 -21.67 8.84
N ILE A 51 -4.77 -20.84 8.92
CA ILE A 51 -3.42 -21.31 9.27
C ILE A 51 -3.42 -22.06 10.60
N GLY A 52 -4.17 -21.58 11.61
CA GLY A 52 -4.28 -22.23 12.91
C GLY A 52 -5.09 -23.53 12.90
N LYS A 53 -6.04 -23.69 11.96
CA LYS A 53 -6.96 -24.82 11.90
C LYS A 53 -6.47 -25.96 10.99
N SER A 54 -6.03 -25.63 9.79
CA SER A 54 -5.72 -26.59 8.72
C SER A 54 -4.33 -26.39 8.09
N GLY A 55 -3.62 -25.33 8.49
CA GLY A 55 -2.23 -25.09 8.13
C GLY A 55 -2.04 -24.12 6.95
N LEU A 56 -0.78 -23.87 6.61
CA LEU A 56 -0.39 -22.80 5.68
C LEU A 56 -0.86 -23.04 4.25
N ARG A 57 -0.81 -24.30 3.78
CA ARG A 57 -1.14 -24.66 2.39
C ARG A 57 -2.62 -24.38 2.10
N ASP A 58 -3.50 -24.80 3.00
CA ASP A 58 -4.94 -24.60 2.83
C ASP A 58 -5.32 -23.13 2.85
N ALA A 59 -4.70 -22.36 3.76
CA ALA A 59 -4.88 -20.91 3.80
C ALA A 59 -4.48 -20.22 2.48
N MET A 60 -3.44 -20.69 1.79
CA MET A 60 -2.99 -20.09 0.51
C MET A 60 -4.04 -20.20 -0.61
N HIS A 61 -4.98 -21.13 -0.50
CA HIS A 61 -6.05 -21.34 -1.49
C HIS A 61 -7.34 -20.57 -1.16
N LEU A 62 -7.45 -19.96 0.03
CA LEU A 62 -8.67 -19.33 0.52
C LEU A 62 -9.11 -18.09 -0.31
N CYS A 63 -8.16 -17.21 -0.61
CA CYS A 63 -8.42 -15.95 -1.33
C CYS A 63 -7.17 -15.44 -2.06
N GLY A 64 -7.35 -14.48 -2.98
CA GLY A 64 -6.28 -13.99 -3.84
C GLY A 64 -5.07 -13.45 -3.08
N GLN A 65 -5.29 -12.70 -1.99
CA GLN A 65 -4.22 -12.15 -1.16
C GLN A 65 -3.53 -13.22 -0.31
N ALA A 66 -4.19 -14.35 -0.03
CA ALA A 66 -3.66 -15.44 0.78
C ALA A 66 -2.61 -16.29 0.05
N ARG A 67 -2.56 -16.23 -1.30
CA ARG A 67 -1.49 -16.83 -2.11
C ARG A 67 -0.08 -16.35 -1.74
N TRP A 68 0.02 -15.26 -0.98
CA TRP A 68 1.27 -14.74 -0.41
C TRP A 68 1.10 -14.54 1.10
N PRO A 69 1.17 -15.63 1.90
CA PRO A 69 0.55 -15.69 3.21
C PRO A 69 1.38 -15.06 4.34
N PHE A 70 2.53 -14.43 4.06
CA PHE A 70 3.46 -13.97 5.08
C PHE A 70 2.82 -13.04 6.12
N TYR A 71 1.98 -12.09 5.68
CA TYR A 71 1.31 -11.18 6.60
C TYR A 71 0.28 -11.90 7.48
N SER A 72 -0.52 -12.80 6.91
CA SER A 72 -1.48 -13.62 7.66
C SER A 72 -0.78 -14.56 8.64
N LEU A 73 0.37 -15.12 8.25
CA LEU A 73 1.23 -15.92 9.11
C LEU A 73 1.77 -15.10 10.29
N LEU A 74 2.22 -13.86 10.06
CA LEU A 74 2.65 -12.97 11.14
C LEU A 74 1.50 -12.64 12.11
N ILE A 75 0.30 -12.39 11.58
CA ILE A 75 -0.91 -12.17 12.41
C ILE A 75 -1.18 -13.40 13.27
N PHE A 76 -1.16 -14.60 12.66
CA PHE A 76 -1.38 -15.86 13.36
C PHE A 76 -0.35 -16.09 14.48
N LEU A 77 0.94 -15.97 14.17
CA LEU A 77 2.03 -16.18 15.12
C LEU A 77 1.98 -15.17 16.27
N PHE A 78 1.71 -13.90 15.96
CA PHE A 78 1.61 -12.84 16.98
C PHE A 78 0.38 -13.03 17.87
N SER A 79 -0.77 -13.36 17.28
CA SER A 79 -2.01 -13.70 18.00
C SER A 79 -1.79 -14.87 18.94
N THR A 80 -1.16 -15.95 18.47
CA THR A 80 -0.82 -17.13 19.27
C THR A 80 0.14 -16.79 20.41
N ALA A 81 1.16 -15.98 20.16
CA ALA A 81 2.14 -15.61 21.18
C ALA A 81 1.60 -14.63 22.24
N SER A 82 0.69 -13.73 21.85
CA SER A 82 0.16 -12.66 22.73
C SER A 82 -1.21 -12.97 23.32
N SER A 83 -1.90 -14.01 22.83
CA SER A 83 -3.31 -14.32 23.14
C SER A 83 -4.30 -13.19 22.79
N LEU A 84 -3.90 -12.23 21.95
CA LEU A 84 -4.77 -11.16 21.46
C LEU A 84 -5.61 -11.63 20.27
N SER A 85 -6.73 -10.95 19.99
CA SER A 85 -7.51 -11.25 18.79
C SER A 85 -6.70 -11.00 17.51
N TYR A 86 -7.05 -11.67 16.40
CA TYR A 86 -6.40 -11.44 15.10
C TYR A 86 -6.49 -9.97 14.65
N ILE A 87 -7.62 -9.30 14.92
CA ILE A 87 -7.82 -7.87 14.60
C ILE A 87 -6.82 -7.00 15.39
N ALA A 88 -6.74 -7.20 16.71
CA ALA A 88 -5.81 -6.44 17.55
C ALA A 88 -4.35 -6.70 17.16
N SER A 89 -4.01 -7.96 16.91
CA SER A 89 -2.69 -8.39 16.42
C SER A 89 -2.31 -7.69 15.13
N ALA A 90 -3.23 -7.63 14.16
CA ALA A 90 -2.99 -6.98 12.87
C ALA A 90 -2.77 -5.46 13.01
N TYR A 91 -3.57 -4.78 13.83
CA TYR A 91 -3.37 -3.34 14.09
C TYR A 91 -2.06 -3.04 14.82
N ILE A 92 -1.67 -3.87 15.79
CA ILE A 92 -0.39 -3.72 16.51
C ILE A 92 0.79 -3.92 15.55
N LEU A 93 0.74 -4.95 14.68
CA LEU A 93 1.75 -5.17 13.66
C LEU A 93 1.85 -3.97 12.70
N ASN A 94 0.72 -3.43 12.22
CA ASN A 94 0.72 -2.25 11.36
C ASN A 94 1.28 -1.01 12.06
N ALA A 95 0.94 -0.81 13.34
CA ALA A 95 1.51 0.27 14.14
C ALA A 95 3.03 0.11 14.32
N PHE A 96 3.52 -1.11 14.55
CA PHE A 96 4.94 -1.42 14.64
C PHE A 96 5.69 -1.12 13.33
N PHE A 97 5.15 -1.53 12.18
CA PHE A 97 5.79 -1.24 10.89
C PHE A 97 5.69 0.24 10.50
N SER A 98 4.60 0.92 10.86
CA SER A 98 4.47 2.37 10.75
C SER A 98 5.52 3.12 11.60
N LEU A 99 5.77 2.66 12.83
CA LEU A 99 6.83 3.17 13.70
C LEU A 99 8.19 2.98 13.04
N MET A 100 8.49 1.75 12.60
CA MET A 100 9.76 1.43 11.93
C MET A 100 9.97 2.33 10.69
N SER A 101 8.94 2.54 9.88
CA SER A 101 8.99 3.42 8.71
C SER A 101 9.35 4.86 9.09
N ALA A 102 8.74 5.41 10.15
CA ALA A 102 9.04 6.76 10.63
C ALA A 102 10.49 6.91 11.09
N LEU A 103 10.99 5.94 11.87
CA LEU A 103 12.36 5.96 12.39
C LEU A 103 13.38 5.82 11.26
N VAL A 104 13.15 4.89 10.32
CA VAL A 104 14.04 4.67 9.18
C VAL A 104 14.03 5.85 8.22
N PHE A 105 12.87 6.48 7.99
CA PHE A 105 12.79 7.71 7.18
C PHE A 105 13.73 8.79 7.72
N ILE A 106 13.72 9.03 9.04
CA ILE A 106 14.64 9.98 9.68
C ILE A 106 16.10 9.50 9.61
N ALA A 107 16.33 8.18 9.69
CA ALA A 107 17.65 7.59 9.53
C ALA A 107 18.24 7.83 8.12
N ILE A 108 17.43 7.71 7.07
CA ILE A 108 17.82 8.04 5.70
C ILE A 108 18.19 9.52 5.61
N ILE A 109 17.33 10.42 6.09
CA ILE A 109 17.59 11.88 6.09
C ILE A 109 18.90 12.21 6.81
N LYS A 110 19.17 11.56 7.94
CA LYS A 110 20.43 11.73 8.68
C LYS A 110 21.63 11.25 7.85
N GLU A 111 21.51 10.10 7.19
CA GLU A 111 22.58 9.51 6.39
C GLU A 111 22.95 10.38 5.19
N ILE A 112 21.98 11.01 4.52
CA ILE A 112 22.20 11.92 3.39
C ILE A 112 22.57 13.36 3.80
N GLY A 113 22.94 13.59 5.07
CA GLY A 113 23.50 14.88 5.53
C GLY A 113 22.52 15.81 6.25
N GLY A 114 21.38 15.32 6.74
CA GLY A 114 20.39 16.11 7.49
C GLY A 114 20.96 16.76 8.77
N SER A 115 20.82 18.08 8.88
CA SER A 115 21.12 18.83 10.10
C SER A 115 20.11 18.53 11.22
N ARG A 116 20.41 18.94 12.46
CA ARG A 116 19.48 18.81 13.61
C ARG A 116 18.08 19.35 13.28
N ARG A 117 17.98 20.49 12.59
CA ARG A 117 16.69 21.09 12.22
C ARG A 117 15.98 20.25 11.16
N VAL A 118 16.73 19.76 10.17
CA VAL A 118 16.20 18.89 9.11
C VAL A 118 15.64 17.59 9.71
N LEU A 119 16.23 17.02 10.76
CA LEU A 119 15.69 15.82 11.42
C LEU A 119 14.33 16.06 12.08
N TRP A 120 14.14 17.23 12.72
CA TRP A 120 12.82 17.62 13.26
C TRP A 120 11.80 17.87 12.15
N LEU A 121 12.22 18.53 11.07
CA LEU A 121 11.37 18.72 9.89
C LEU A 121 11.01 17.39 9.24
N ALA A 122 11.94 16.43 9.19
CA ALA A 122 11.68 15.08 8.70
C ALA A 122 10.65 14.33 9.55
N ALA A 123 10.77 14.43 10.88
CA ALA A 123 9.76 13.88 11.79
C ALA A 123 8.38 14.48 11.51
N MET A 124 8.28 15.82 11.38
CA MET A 124 7.01 16.50 11.08
C MET A 124 6.47 16.11 9.69
N VAL A 125 7.31 16.11 8.66
CA VAL A 125 6.95 15.73 7.29
C VAL A 125 6.41 14.30 7.23
N PHE A 126 7.00 13.35 7.97
CA PHE A 126 6.48 11.99 8.01
C PHE A 126 5.15 11.90 8.79
N LEU A 127 5.08 12.52 9.98
CA LEU A 127 3.89 12.47 10.83
C LEU A 127 2.68 13.23 10.25
N LEU A 128 2.91 14.20 9.37
CA LEU A 128 1.88 15.01 8.72
C LEU A 128 1.58 14.56 7.28
N ALA A 129 2.19 13.47 6.81
CA ALA A 129 1.94 12.95 5.47
C ALA A 129 0.55 12.31 5.39
N HIS A 130 -0.33 12.90 4.58
CA HIS A 130 -1.73 12.51 4.45
C HIS A 130 -1.91 11.02 4.16
N GLU A 131 -1.32 10.52 3.07
CA GLU A 131 -1.51 9.13 2.65
C GLU A 131 -0.79 8.12 3.57
N VAL A 132 0.25 8.54 4.30
CA VAL A 132 0.89 7.69 5.32
C VAL A 132 -0.03 7.51 6.54
N ASN A 133 -0.81 8.54 6.87
CA ASN A 133 -1.76 8.47 7.99
C ASN A 133 -3.09 7.83 7.59
N SER A 134 -3.61 8.14 6.40
CA SER A 134 -4.90 7.61 5.93
C SER A 134 -4.91 6.08 5.88
N VAL A 135 -3.78 5.45 5.58
CA VAL A 135 -3.66 3.99 5.52
C VAL A 135 -3.52 3.29 6.88
N LYS A 136 -3.36 4.04 7.98
CA LYS A 136 -3.29 3.47 9.34
C LYS A 136 -4.64 2.88 9.79
N GLN A 137 -5.75 3.30 9.20
CA GLN A 137 -7.08 2.73 9.45
C GLN A 137 -7.21 1.29 8.89
N TYR A 138 -6.38 0.93 7.90
CA TYR A 138 -6.50 -0.33 7.18
C TYR A 138 -5.61 -1.44 7.75
N ILE A 139 -6.16 -2.64 7.79
CA ILE A 139 -5.42 -3.89 7.96
C ILE A 139 -4.93 -4.33 6.57
N ILE A 140 -3.69 -3.98 6.26
CA ILE A 140 -3.01 -4.31 5.00
C ILE A 140 -1.56 -4.70 5.25
N ARG A 141 -1.03 -5.58 4.40
CA ARG A 141 0.37 -6.04 4.43
C ARG A 141 1.39 -4.95 4.06
N ASP A 142 0.93 -3.87 3.43
CA ASP A 142 1.75 -2.81 2.85
C ASP A 142 2.63 -2.09 3.88
N HIS A 143 2.17 -1.95 5.12
CA HIS A 143 2.96 -1.33 6.19
C HIS A 143 4.30 -2.03 6.39
N GLY A 144 4.28 -3.37 6.42
CA GLY A 144 5.51 -4.18 6.51
C GLY A 144 6.41 -4.02 5.30
N PHE A 145 5.83 -4.00 4.08
CA PHE A 145 6.58 -3.74 2.86
C PHE A 145 7.30 -2.39 2.92
N TRP A 146 6.60 -1.29 3.24
CA TRP A 146 7.18 0.05 3.28
C TRP A 146 8.31 0.17 4.31
N ALA A 147 8.13 -0.45 5.48
CA ALA A 147 9.11 -0.39 6.54
C ALA A 147 10.43 -1.06 6.12
N PHE A 148 10.36 -2.28 5.59
CA PHE A 148 11.55 -3.00 5.13
C PHE A 148 12.12 -2.46 3.81
N TYR A 149 11.27 -1.90 2.96
CA TYR A 149 11.66 -1.16 1.77
C TYR A 149 12.51 0.08 2.12
N LEU A 150 12.06 0.92 3.06
CA LEU A 150 12.87 2.05 3.54
C LEU A 150 14.13 1.58 4.24
N LEU A 151 14.06 0.50 5.03
CA LEU A 151 15.23 -0.06 5.71
C LEU A 151 16.28 -0.49 4.70
N SER A 152 15.86 -1.11 3.60
CA SER A 152 16.76 -1.43 2.50
C SER A 152 17.39 -0.18 1.90
N CYS A 153 16.63 0.88 1.65
CA CYS A 153 17.17 2.13 1.11
C CYS A 153 18.27 2.70 2.00
N TYR A 154 18.01 2.74 3.31
CA TYR A 154 18.99 3.15 4.31
C TYR A 154 20.26 2.28 4.31
N LEU A 155 20.10 0.96 4.26
CA LEU A 155 21.22 0.02 4.28
C LEU A 155 22.06 0.09 3.00
N LEU A 156 21.42 0.33 1.84
CA LEU A 156 22.13 0.50 0.56
C LEU A 156 22.94 1.80 0.54
N LEU A 157 22.38 2.91 1.08
CA LEU A 157 23.12 4.16 1.26
C LEU A 157 24.39 3.92 2.11
N ARG A 158 24.24 3.20 3.24
CA ARG A 158 25.39 2.85 4.10
C ARG A 158 26.38 1.92 3.43
N TYR A 159 25.91 1.00 2.60
CA TYR A 159 26.78 0.12 1.84
C TYR A 159 27.68 0.92 0.89
N PHE A 160 27.14 1.88 0.14
CA PHE A 160 27.95 2.71 -0.77
C PHE A 160 28.80 3.79 -0.08
N ASP A 161 28.54 4.11 1.19
CA ASP A 161 29.41 4.97 2.00
C ASP A 161 30.57 4.17 2.62
N ARG A 162 30.30 2.96 3.14
CA ARG A 162 31.27 2.20 3.96
C ARG A 162 31.84 0.93 3.31
N PHE A 163 31.21 0.40 2.28
CA PHE A 163 31.64 -0.77 1.53
C PHE A 163 31.81 -2.06 2.36
N GLN A 164 31.01 -2.21 3.42
CA GLN A 164 31.06 -3.36 4.31
C GLN A 164 30.00 -4.40 3.94
N ARG A 165 30.43 -5.67 3.80
CA ARG A 165 29.57 -6.82 3.45
C ARG A 165 28.34 -6.97 4.34
N ARG A 166 28.45 -6.62 5.63
CA ARG A 166 27.30 -6.64 6.55
C ARG A 166 26.14 -5.76 6.08
N TYR A 167 26.41 -4.62 5.43
CA TYR A 167 25.35 -3.77 4.90
C TYR A 167 24.76 -4.33 3.60
N ALA A 168 25.57 -4.99 2.76
CA ALA A 168 25.04 -5.70 1.59
C ALA A 168 24.13 -6.86 2.01
N LEU A 169 24.55 -7.67 2.98
CA LEU A 169 23.74 -8.77 3.52
C LEU A 169 22.46 -8.23 4.18
N ALA A 170 22.58 -7.23 5.05
CA ALA A 170 21.41 -6.63 5.70
C ALA A 170 20.46 -5.98 4.69
N TRP A 171 20.98 -5.33 3.65
CA TRP A 171 20.19 -4.79 2.53
C TRP A 171 19.41 -5.92 1.85
N ASN A 172 20.08 -7.01 1.48
CA ASN A 172 19.46 -8.14 0.81
C ASN A 172 18.36 -8.77 1.67
N VAL A 173 18.66 -9.06 2.95
CA VAL A 173 17.66 -9.58 3.91
C VAL A 173 16.48 -8.62 4.06
N SER A 174 16.71 -7.32 4.17
CA SER A 174 15.62 -6.35 4.29
C SER A 174 14.71 -6.34 3.05
N LEU A 175 15.25 -6.42 1.83
CA LEU A 175 14.43 -6.52 0.62
C LEU A 175 13.75 -7.88 0.46
N LEU A 176 14.38 -8.97 0.91
CA LEU A 176 13.72 -10.28 0.95
C LEU A 176 12.50 -10.23 1.87
N VAL A 177 12.62 -9.67 3.07
CA VAL A 177 11.48 -9.50 3.99
C VAL A 177 10.43 -8.57 3.39
N ALA A 178 10.82 -7.47 2.73
CA ALA A 178 9.89 -6.62 1.99
C ALA A 178 9.15 -7.44 0.89
N THR A 179 9.86 -8.30 0.17
CA THR A 179 9.31 -9.18 -0.87
C THR A 179 8.30 -10.18 -0.29
N LEU A 180 8.53 -10.68 0.92
CA LEU A 180 7.58 -11.55 1.62
C LEU A 180 6.26 -10.82 1.97
N PHE A 181 6.29 -9.51 2.24
CA PHE A 181 5.03 -8.75 2.33
C PHE A 181 4.41 -8.51 0.96
N ARG A 182 5.22 -8.15 -0.03
CA ARG A 182 4.76 -7.72 -1.35
C ARG A 182 5.73 -8.18 -2.43
N ILE A 183 5.24 -9.00 -3.35
CA ILE A 183 6.04 -9.63 -4.40
C ILE A 183 6.80 -8.61 -5.28
N GLU A 184 6.28 -7.38 -5.37
CA GLU A 184 6.93 -6.28 -6.10
C GLU A 184 8.34 -5.94 -5.57
N GLY A 185 8.65 -6.29 -4.31
CA GLY A 185 9.98 -6.22 -3.74
C GLY A 185 11.04 -7.00 -4.51
N ALA A 186 10.65 -8.08 -5.21
CA ALA A 186 11.55 -8.90 -6.01
C ALA A 186 12.20 -8.08 -7.14
N PHE A 187 11.48 -7.16 -7.77
CA PHE A 187 12.05 -6.29 -8.81
C PHE A 187 13.15 -5.39 -8.25
N PHE A 188 13.00 -4.86 -7.03
CA PHE A 188 14.07 -4.10 -6.37
C PHE A 188 15.28 -4.98 -6.08
N LEU A 189 15.05 -6.20 -5.58
CA LEU A 189 16.11 -7.15 -5.26
C LEU A 189 16.94 -7.52 -6.49
N LEU A 190 16.31 -7.65 -7.65
CA LEU A 190 16.97 -8.00 -8.92
C LEU A 190 17.60 -6.79 -9.63
N MET A 191 16.98 -5.61 -9.56
CA MET A 191 17.39 -4.44 -10.36
C MET A 191 18.32 -3.47 -9.62
N LEU A 192 18.19 -3.26 -8.31
CA LEU A 192 19.04 -2.31 -7.57
C LEU A 192 20.53 -2.66 -7.53
N PRO A 193 20.97 -3.94 -7.51
CA PRO A 193 22.40 -4.26 -7.53
C PRO A 193 23.13 -3.66 -8.74
N TRP A 194 22.42 -3.40 -9.85
CA TRP A 194 22.98 -2.79 -11.05
C TRP A 194 23.47 -1.35 -10.83
N VAL A 195 22.99 -0.66 -9.78
CA VAL A 195 23.51 0.64 -9.36
C VAL A 195 25.03 0.58 -9.08
N ALA A 196 25.54 -0.58 -8.66
CA ALA A 196 26.97 -0.79 -8.42
C ALA A 196 27.84 -0.49 -9.66
N TRP A 197 27.33 -0.70 -10.88
CA TRP A 197 28.07 -0.46 -12.12
C TRP A 197 28.22 1.02 -12.47
N PHE A 198 27.29 1.86 -12.00
CA PHE A 198 27.33 3.30 -12.21
C PHE A 198 28.11 4.05 -11.12
N TYR A 199 28.48 3.35 -10.05
CA TYR A 199 29.25 3.93 -8.97
C TYR A 199 30.71 4.19 -9.38
N GLN A 200 31.19 5.39 -9.06
CA GLN A 200 32.58 5.81 -9.22
C GLN A 200 33.04 6.42 -7.91
N LYS A 201 34.00 5.76 -7.24
CA LYS A 201 34.82 6.41 -6.22
C LYS A 201 36.08 6.92 -6.91
N SER A 202 36.32 8.23 -6.78
CA SER A 202 37.40 8.96 -7.47
C SER A 202 38.81 8.45 -7.14
N ASP A 203 38.99 7.70 -6.05
CA ASP A 203 40.31 7.41 -5.47
C ASP A 203 40.75 5.93 -5.59
N SER A 204 40.06 5.09 -6.38
CA SER A 204 40.35 3.63 -6.40
C SER A 204 41.15 3.19 -7.62
N VAL A 205 42.24 2.45 -7.38
CA VAL A 205 43.24 1.95 -8.35
C VAL A 205 42.69 0.88 -9.33
N SER A 206 41.46 0.38 -9.13
CA SER A 206 40.75 -0.48 -10.11
C SER A 206 39.22 -0.32 -10.02
N PRO A 207 38.64 0.70 -10.67
CA PRO A 207 37.21 1.02 -10.54
C PRO A 207 36.31 -0.14 -10.97
N LEU A 208 36.73 -0.94 -11.96
CA LEU A 208 35.94 -2.07 -12.46
C LEU A 208 35.81 -3.21 -11.45
N LEU A 209 36.90 -3.58 -10.77
CA LEU A 209 36.89 -4.68 -9.79
C LEU A 209 35.98 -4.35 -8.61
N ARG A 210 36.00 -3.10 -8.13
CA ARG A 210 35.13 -2.67 -7.03
C ARG A 210 33.65 -2.72 -7.41
N ARG A 211 33.30 -2.32 -8.65
CA ARG A 211 31.93 -2.41 -9.18
C ARG A 211 31.46 -3.87 -9.22
N PHE A 212 32.29 -4.75 -9.76
CA PHE A 212 32.01 -6.19 -9.81
C PHE A 212 31.86 -6.80 -8.42
N GLN A 213 32.80 -6.54 -7.50
CA GLN A 213 32.70 -6.99 -6.10
C GLN A 213 31.40 -6.51 -5.45
N SER A 214 31.02 -5.24 -5.66
CA SER A 214 29.80 -4.70 -5.08
C SER A 214 28.55 -5.33 -5.67
N PHE A 215 28.55 -5.59 -6.97
CA PHE A 215 27.47 -6.32 -7.64
C PHE A 215 27.33 -7.75 -7.10
N VAL A 216 28.43 -8.47 -6.91
CA VAL A 216 28.43 -9.82 -6.33
C VAL A 216 27.97 -9.81 -4.87
N GLU A 217 28.49 -8.91 -4.04
CA GLU A 217 28.13 -8.80 -2.63
C GLU A 217 26.63 -8.51 -2.44
N LEU A 218 26.04 -7.65 -3.27
CA LEU A 218 24.61 -7.34 -3.22
C LEU A 218 23.75 -8.51 -3.71
N ASN A 219 24.20 -9.28 -4.72
CA ASN A 219 23.44 -10.39 -5.28
C ASN A 219 23.65 -11.74 -4.58
N ALA A 220 24.68 -11.89 -3.75
CA ALA A 220 25.12 -13.20 -3.25
C ALA A 220 23.98 -14.03 -2.62
N LEU A 221 23.19 -13.44 -1.73
CA LEU A 221 22.09 -14.14 -1.07
C LEU A 221 20.91 -14.40 -2.02
N THR A 222 20.58 -13.44 -2.91
CA THR A 222 19.53 -13.62 -3.91
C THR A 222 19.83 -14.77 -4.85
N VAL A 223 21.07 -14.83 -5.37
CA VAL A 223 21.52 -15.89 -6.26
C VAL A 223 21.51 -17.24 -5.52
N ALA A 224 21.96 -17.29 -4.27
CA ALA A 224 21.90 -18.52 -3.47
C ALA A 224 20.46 -19.05 -3.32
N ILE A 225 19.49 -18.16 -3.07
CA ILE A 225 18.07 -18.52 -2.98
C ILE A 225 17.54 -19.00 -4.34
N ILE A 226 17.84 -18.30 -5.43
CA ILE A 226 17.41 -18.71 -6.78
C ILE A 226 17.99 -20.09 -7.14
N VAL A 227 19.29 -20.31 -6.88
CA VAL A 227 19.94 -21.60 -7.13
C VAL A 227 19.30 -22.71 -6.28
N ALA A 228 18.99 -22.44 -5.00
CA ALA A 228 18.31 -23.40 -4.15
C ALA A 228 16.88 -23.72 -4.65
N LEU A 229 16.13 -22.72 -5.11
CA LEU A 229 14.79 -22.90 -5.69
C LEU A 229 14.85 -23.71 -6.99
N LEU A 230 15.78 -23.39 -7.89
CA LEU A 230 15.98 -24.14 -9.13
C LEU A 230 16.44 -25.58 -8.86
N GLY A 231 17.34 -25.77 -7.89
CA GLY A 231 17.74 -27.08 -7.43
C GLY A 231 16.55 -27.89 -6.88
N TRP A 232 15.72 -27.27 -6.03
CA TRP A 232 14.51 -27.91 -5.51
C TRP A 232 13.56 -28.37 -6.62
N LEU A 233 13.27 -27.50 -7.59
CA LEU A 233 12.41 -27.83 -8.73
C LEU A 233 13.01 -28.91 -9.63
N ALA A 234 14.34 -28.97 -9.76
CA ALA A 234 15.02 -30.04 -10.49
C ALA A 234 14.88 -31.41 -9.79
N PHE A 235 14.82 -31.44 -8.45
CA PHE A 235 14.60 -32.67 -7.68
C PHE A 235 13.12 -33.03 -7.49
N HIS A 236 12.19 -32.10 -7.73
CA HIS A 236 10.75 -32.27 -7.59
C HIS A 236 10.01 -31.84 -8.87
N PRO A 237 10.16 -32.59 -9.98
CA PRO A 237 9.64 -32.20 -11.29
C PRO A 237 8.10 -32.15 -11.35
N GLU A 238 7.41 -32.74 -10.36
CA GLU A 238 5.97 -32.64 -10.20
C GLU A 238 5.50 -31.26 -9.72
N GLN A 239 6.41 -30.45 -9.17
CA GLN A 239 6.10 -29.10 -8.69
C GLN A 239 6.45 -28.05 -9.73
N SER A 240 5.60 -27.03 -9.81
CA SER A 240 5.79 -25.87 -10.68
C SER A 240 5.95 -24.58 -9.87
N LEU A 241 6.43 -23.50 -10.50
CA LEU A 241 6.45 -22.18 -9.86
C LEU A 241 5.05 -21.67 -9.46
N ALA A 242 3.98 -22.22 -10.06
CA ALA A 242 2.60 -21.86 -9.73
C ALA A 242 2.20 -22.36 -8.33
N ASP A 243 2.81 -23.45 -7.86
CA ASP A 243 2.55 -24.01 -6.53
C ASP A 243 3.16 -23.17 -5.40
N TRP A 244 4.08 -22.26 -5.75
CA TRP A 244 4.78 -21.38 -4.82
C TRP A 244 4.12 -20.00 -4.70
N GLY A 245 2.79 -19.95 -4.80
CA GLY A 245 1.99 -18.75 -4.58
C GLY A 245 2.16 -17.72 -5.69
N ARG A 246 2.79 -16.57 -5.38
CA ARG A 246 2.92 -15.44 -6.32
C ARG A 246 4.27 -15.38 -7.03
N LEU A 247 5.19 -16.33 -6.82
CA LEU A 247 6.50 -16.33 -7.48
C LEU A 247 6.39 -16.38 -9.00
N GLN A 248 5.41 -17.12 -9.54
CA GLN A 248 5.15 -17.17 -10.98
C GLN A 248 4.85 -15.78 -11.57
N GLU A 249 4.25 -14.86 -10.80
CA GLU A 249 3.95 -13.51 -11.28
C GLU A 249 5.22 -12.73 -11.61
N VAL A 250 6.33 -12.95 -10.89
CA VAL A 250 7.61 -12.29 -11.18
C VAL A 250 8.14 -12.78 -12.52
N ALA A 251 8.16 -14.10 -12.72
CA ALA A 251 8.63 -14.70 -13.96
C ALA A 251 7.74 -14.29 -15.16
N SER A 252 6.41 -14.34 -15.00
CA SER A 252 5.47 -13.99 -16.07
C SER A 252 5.55 -12.52 -16.43
N GLN A 253 5.62 -11.61 -15.45
CA GLN A 253 5.75 -10.17 -15.70
C GLN A 253 7.10 -9.82 -16.33
N SER A 254 8.20 -10.47 -15.93
CA SER A 254 9.51 -10.28 -16.58
C SER A 254 9.53 -10.71 -18.04
N MET A 255 8.81 -11.79 -18.39
CA MET A 255 8.78 -12.31 -19.76
C MET A 255 7.72 -11.65 -20.65
N HIS A 256 6.53 -11.35 -20.11
CA HIS A 256 5.33 -10.97 -20.89
C HIS A 256 4.77 -9.59 -20.51
N GLY A 257 5.26 -8.94 -19.46
CA GLY A 257 4.67 -7.70 -18.93
C GLY A 257 4.64 -6.56 -19.93
N GLY A 258 5.68 -6.43 -20.78
CA GLY A 258 5.72 -5.44 -21.86
C GLY A 258 4.70 -5.71 -22.96
N TYR A 259 4.46 -6.98 -23.30
CA TYR A 259 3.43 -7.38 -24.26
C TYR A 259 2.03 -7.08 -23.72
N LEU A 260 1.76 -7.38 -22.45
CA LEU A 260 0.47 -7.07 -21.81
C LEU A 260 0.18 -5.56 -21.80
N VAL A 261 1.19 -4.73 -21.50
CA VAL A 261 1.07 -3.27 -21.59
C VAL A 261 0.74 -2.83 -23.03
N TRP A 262 1.48 -3.35 -24.00
CA TRP A 262 1.26 -3.02 -25.41
C TRP A 262 -0.14 -3.42 -25.88
N GLN A 263 -0.57 -4.64 -25.56
CA GLN A 263 -1.89 -5.15 -25.91
C GLN A 263 -3.00 -4.29 -25.31
N GLN A 264 -2.95 -4.05 -24.00
CA GLN A 264 -3.94 -3.20 -23.32
C GLN A 264 -3.98 -1.79 -23.92
N PHE A 265 -2.80 -1.21 -24.22
CA PHE A 265 -2.71 0.12 -24.83
C PHE A 265 -3.31 0.14 -26.23
N HIS A 266 -3.01 -0.87 -27.05
CA HIS A 266 -3.54 -1.01 -28.40
C HIS A 266 -5.07 -1.17 -28.42
N GLU A 267 -5.61 -2.08 -27.61
CA GLU A 267 -7.05 -2.31 -27.50
C GLU A 267 -7.78 -1.07 -26.99
N THR A 268 -7.21 -0.38 -26.00
CA THR A 268 -7.79 0.87 -25.48
C THR A 268 -7.77 1.99 -26.53
N ALA A 269 -6.68 2.13 -27.29
CA ALA A 269 -6.60 3.11 -28.37
C ALA A 269 -7.61 2.84 -29.48
N ALA A 270 -7.79 1.57 -29.86
CA ALA A 270 -8.78 1.16 -30.85
C ALA A 270 -10.22 1.46 -30.37
N ASN A 271 -10.52 1.18 -29.09
CA ASN A 271 -11.81 1.50 -28.50
C ASN A 271 -12.05 3.03 -28.41
N LEU A 272 -11.01 3.80 -28.08
CA LEU A 272 -11.08 5.27 -28.05
C LEU A 272 -11.39 5.83 -29.44
N ALA A 273 -10.71 5.33 -30.48
CA ALA A 273 -10.94 5.72 -31.87
C ALA A 273 -12.37 5.38 -32.34
N LYS A 274 -12.92 4.24 -31.90
CA LYS A 274 -14.23 3.74 -32.34
C LYS A 274 -15.41 4.38 -31.62
N TYR A 275 -15.29 4.60 -30.31
CA TYR A 275 -16.44 4.94 -29.46
C TYR A 275 -16.42 6.37 -28.90
N VAL A 276 -15.29 7.07 -28.92
CA VAL A 276 -15.13 8.38 -28.25
C VAL A 276 -14.73 9.49 -29.22
N LEU A 277 -13.76 9.22 -30.09
CA LEU A 277 -13.24 10.22 -31.02
C LEU A 277 -14.12 10.38 -32.26
N THR A 278 -14.08 11.57 -32.84
CA THR A 278 -14.71 11.82 -34.14
C THR A 278 -13.93 11.12 -35.26
N PRO A 279 -14.56 10.79 -36.40
CA PRO A 279 -13.87 10.13 -37.52
C PRO A 279 -12.58 10.85 -37.96
N ASP A 280 -12.58 12.19 -37.97
CA ASP A 280 -11.42 13.00 -38.34
C ASP A 280 -10.24 12.91 -37.34
N SER A 281 -10.55 12.67 -36.06
CA SER A 281 -9.57 12.58 -34.97
C SER A 281 -9.19 11.15 -34.58
N ALA A 282 -9.88 10.14 -35.13
CA ALA A 282 -9.64 8.72 -34.83
C ALA A 282 -8.19 8.27 -35.10
N ARG A 283 -7.52 8.89 -36.08
CA ARG A 283 -6.09 8.64 -36.39
C ARG A 283 -5.15 9.05 -35.25
N ASP A 284 -5.55 9.99 -34.40
CA ASP A 284 -4.74 10.54 -33.32
C ASP A 284 -4.97 9.80 -31.98
N ALA A 285 -5.76 8.72 -31.97
CA ALA A 285 -6.15 8.00 -30.75
C ALA A 285 -4.97 7.52 -29.90
N TYR A 286 -3.90 7.03 -30.52
CA TYR A 286 -2.68 6.62 -29.81
C TYR A 286 -2.02 7.79 -29.09
N PHE A 287 -1.94 8.96 -29.75
CA PHE A 287 -1.34 10.16 -29.17
C PHE A 287 -2.20 10.73 -28.05
N VAL A 288 -3.53 10.77 -28.23
CA VAL A 288 -4.47 11.17 -27.18
C VAL A 288 -4.34 10.27 -25.96
N LEU A 289 -4.36 8.94 -26.16
CA LEU A 289 -4.22 7.97 -25.07
C LEU A 289 -2.88 8.12 -24.35
N PHE A 290 -1.78 8.32 -25.08
CA PHE A 290 -0.46 8.58 -24.49
C PHE A 290 -0.45 9.82 -23.59
N CYS A 291 -0.99 10.94 -24.08
CA CYS A 291 -1.07 12.18 -23.31
C CYS A 291 -1.96 12.02 -22.05
N VAL A 292 -3.14 11.43 -22.20
CA VAL A 292 -4.08 11.20 -21.09
C VAL A 292 -3.46 10.29 -20.03
N THR A 293 -2.84 9.19 -20.43
CA THR A 293 -2.22 8.24 -19.49
C THR A 293 -1.04 8.87 -18.73
N ILE A 294 -0.20 9.67 -19.38
CA ILE A 294 0.88 10.39 -18.70
C ILE A 294 0.34 11.42 -17.71
N ILE A 295 -0.61 12.27 -18.14
CA ILE A 295 -1.19 13.30 -17.28
C ILE A 295 -1.86 12.64 -16.07
N TRP A 296 -2.63 11.57 -16.29
CA TRP A 296 -3.31 10.84 -15.23
C TRP A 296 -2.32 10.20 -14.26
N TYR A 297 -1.24 9.58 -14.76
CA TYR A 297 -0.22 8.99 -13.90
C TYR A 297 0.51 10.04 -13.04
N VAL A 298 0.90 11.18 -13.64
CA VAL A 298 1.51 12.29 -12.90
C VAL A 298 0.54 12.88 -11.88
N GLN A 299 -0.73 13.02 -12.23
CA GLN A 299 -1.77 13.45 -11.29
C GLN A 299 -1.92 12.48 -10.12
N ASN A 300 -1.88 11.16 -10.35
CA ASN A 300 -1.90 10.17 -9.27
C ASN A 300 -0.69 10.33 -8.33
N ILE A 301 0.51 10.58 -8.85
CA ILE A 301 1.70 10.84 -8.03
C ILE A 301 1.53 12.12 -7.20
N ILE A 302 1.12 13.23 -7.81
CA ILE A 302 0.97 14.52 -7.11
C ILE A 302 -0.11 14.45 -6.03
N THR A 303 -1.25 13.82 -6.34
CA THR A 303 -2.36 13.66 -5.38
C THR A 303 -1.98 12.73 -4.24
N ASN A 304 -1.20 11.68 -4.49
CA ASN A 304 -0.70 10.79 -3.44
C ASN A 304 0.32 11.48 -2.51
N LEU A 305 1.22 12.29 -3.08
CA LEU A 305 2.21 13.03 -2.29
C LEU A 305 1.57 14.20 -1.53
N SER A 306 0.42 14.69 -1.98
CA SER A 306 -0.18 16.02 -1.73
C SER A 306 0.54 17.16 -2.48
N VAL A 307 -0.25 18.16 -2.88
CA VAL A 307 0.24 19.30 -3.68
C VAL A 307 1.39 20.03 -3.00
N ALA A 308 1.31 20.24 -1.67
CA ALA A 308 2.34 20.94 -0.92
C ALA A 308 3.69 20.23 -0.97
N TYR A 309 3.69 18.92 -0.74
CA TYR A 309 4.92 18.11 -0.74
C TYR A 309 5.47 17.98 -2.16
N ALA A 310 4.61 17.87 -3.18
CA ALA A 310 5.03 17.87 -4.58
C ALA A 310 5.72 19.19 -4.98
N LEU A 311 5.17 20.34 -4.60
CA LEU A 311 5.78 21.64 -4.85
C LEU A 311 7.13 21.79 -4.11
N LEU A 312 7.21 21.33 -2.86
CA LEU A 312 8.46 21.35 -2.09
C LEU A 312 9.52 20.41 -2.67
N PHE A 313 9.13 19.22 -3.14
CA PHE A 313 10.01 18.31 -3.85
C PHE A 313 10.55 18.94 -5.14
N ILE A 314 9.68 19.49 -5.99
CA ILE A 314 10.08 20.17 -7.24
C ILE A 314 11.03 21.33 -6.94
N TYR A 315 10.72 22.12 -5.90
CA TYR A 315 11.57 23.22 -5.46
C TYR A 315 12.96 22.73 -5.00
N ALA A 316 13.01 21.68 -4.18
CA ALA A 316 14.25 21.06 -3.73
C ALA A 316 15.10 20.58 -4.92
N TRP A 317 14.46 19.88 -5.86
CA TRP A 317 15.10 19.34 -7.05
C TRP A 317 15.68 20.44 -7.94
N TRP A 318 14.88 21.47 -8.22
CA TRP A 318 15.31 22.61 -9.04
C TRP A 318 16.47 23.38 -8.40
N LYS A 319 16.46 23.52 -7.07
CA LYS A 319 17.56 24.13 -6.31
C LYS A 319 18.73 23.20 -6.03
N LYS A 320 18.64 21.93 -6.42
CA LYS A 320 19.65 20.87 -6.16
C LYS A 320 19.97 20.72 -4.66
N ILE A 321 18.92 20.73 -3.83
CA ILE A 321 19.01 20.62 -2.37
C ILE A 321 18.38 19.30 -1.93
N PRO A 322 19.03 18.49 -1.06
CA PRO A 322 20.40 18.68 -0.59
C PRO A 322 21.43 18.43 -1.70
N ALA A 323 22.64 18.93 -1.50
CA ALA A 323 23.78 18.60 -2.34
C ALA A 323 24.24 17.16 -2.03
N LEU A 324 23.55 16.20 -2.64
CA LEU A 324 23.81 14.77 -2.46
C LEU A 324 25.16 14.36 -3.06
N LYS A 325 25.85 13.44 -2.37
CA LYS A 325 26.96 12.70 -2.98
C LYS A 325 26.45 11.90 -4.18
N LEU A 326 27.33 11.58 -5.12
CA LEU A 326 26.97 10.78 -6.29
C LEU A 326 26.40 9.40 -5.89
N SER A 327 27.00 8.73 -4.90
CA SER A 327 26.47 7.47 -4.33
C SER A 327 25.01 7.58 -3.93
N ASP A 328 24.71 8.60 -3.12
CA ASP A 328 23.41 8.75 -2.48
C ASP A 328 22.37 9.08 -3.54
N ARG A 329 22.72 9.95 -4.49
CA ARG A 329 21.88 10.26 -5.64
C ARG A 329 21.61 9.01 -6.48
N LEU A 330 22.61 8.19 -6.79
CA LEU A 330 22.43 6.98 -7.60
C LEU A 330 21.52 5.96 -6.92
N VAL A 331 21.69 5.75 -5.61
CA VAL A 331 20.81 4.87 -4.81
C VAL A 331 19.38 5.37 -4.86
N LEU A 332 19.14 6.64 -4.52
CA LEU A 332 17.79 7.21 -4.49
C LEU A 332 17.14 7.22 -5.88
N LEU A 333 17.91 7.53 -6.93
CA LEU A 333 17.43 7.43 -8.32
C LEU A 333 17.08 6.00 -8.71
N GLY A 334 17.87 5.00 -8.30
CA GLY A 334 17.57 3.59 -8.53
C GLY A 334 16.22 3.20 -7.94
N TYR A 335 15.97 3.57 -6.67
CA TYR A 335 14.67 3.35 -6.02
C TYR A 335 13.54 4.07 -6.75
N LEU A 336 13.72 5.34 -7.15
CA LEU A 336 12.70 6.11 -7.87
C LEU A 336 12.37 5.47 -9.23
N ILE A 337 13.38 5.13 -10.03
CA ILE A 337 13.20 4.56 -11.36
C ILE A 337 12.48 3.22 -11.27
N ILE A 338 12.91 2.33 -10.38
CA ILE A 338 12.30 1.00 -10.24
C ILE A 338 10.86 1.13 -9.74
N ASN A 339 10.57 2.00 -8.76
CA ASN A 339 9.18 2.27 -8.35
C ASN A 339 8.34 2.73 -9.54
N ILE A 340 8.82 3.74 -10.27
CA ILE A 340 8.09 4.29 -11.42
C ILE A 340 7.82 3.21 -12.46
N LEU A 341 8.79 2.35 -12.75
CA LEU A 341 8.62 1.23 -13.69
C LEU A 341 7.53 0.26 -13.22
N ILE A 342 7.56 -0.14 -11.95
CA ILE A 342 6.55 -1.06 -11.38
C ILE A 342 5.16 -0.42 -11.39
N THR A 343 5.02 0.80 -10.88
CA THR A 343 3.71 1.45 -10.74
C THR A 343 3.16 1.93 -12.08
N ALA A 344 4.00 2.38 -13.02
CA ALA A 344 3.59 2.69 -14.38
C ALA A 344 3.20 1.43 -15.16
N GLY A 345 3.96 0.34 -15.02
CA GLY A 345 3.62 -0.95 -15.64
C GLY A 345 2.26 -1.45 -15.17
N PHE A 346 2.02 -1.46 -13.85
CA PHE A 346 0.72 -1.83 -13.28
C PHE A 346 -0.40 -0.91 -13.78
N PHE A 347 -0.18 0.41 -13.76
CA PHE A 347 -1.15 1.39 -14.22
C PHE A 347 -1.50 1.24 -15.69
N LEU A 348 -0.53 1.02 -16.57
CA LEU A 348 -0.77 0.85 -18.00
C LEU A 348 -1.49 -0.47 -18.33
N GLN A 349 -1.27 -1.52 -17.53
CA GLN A 349 -1.98 -2.80 -17.68
C GLN A 349 -3.45 -2.74 -17.21
N HIS A 350 -3.76 -1.94 -16.19
CA HIS A 350 -5.10 -1.96 -15.56
C HIS A 350 -5.90 -0.67 -15.74
N LEU A 351 -5.27 0.40 -16.25
CA LEU A 351 -5.82 1.76 -16.32
C LEU A 351 -6.47 2.20 -15.01
N PHE A 352 -5.88 1.78 -13.88
CA PHE A 352 -6.30 2.15 -12.54
C PHE A 352 -5.12 2.02 -11.59
N LEU A 353 -5.02 2.94 -10.63
CA LEU A 353 -3.98 2.90 -9.61
C LEU A 353 -4.54 3.35 -8.28
N SER A 354 -4.69 2.41 -7.34
CA SER A 354 -5.01 2.76 -5.96
C SER A 354 -3.86 3.52 -5.33
N LYS A 355 -4.18 4.56 -4.54
CA LYS A 355 -3.20 5.42 -3.87
C LYS A 355 -2.16 4.64 -3.05
N ARG A 356 -2.54 3.50 -2.46
CA ARG A 356 -1.62 2.66 -1.65
C ARG A 356 -0.36 2.19 -2.41
N TYR A 357 -0.47 1.97 -3.73
CA TYR A 357 0.65 1.51 -4.55
C TYR A 357 1.74 2.58 -4.72
N LEU A 358 1.37 3.86 -4.59
CA LEU A 358 2.28 4.99 -4.75
C LEU A 358 2.99 5.41 -3.46
N ILE A 359 2.59 4.88 -2.30
CA ILE A 359 3.13 5.32 -1.00
C ILE A 359 4.64 5.08 -0.90
N ALA A 360 5.15 3.94 -1.39
CA ALA A 360 6.58 3.67 -1.39
C ALA A 360 7.37 4.69 -2.23
N LEU A 361 6.85 5.06 -3.41
CA LEU A 361 7.40 6.10 -4.26
C LEU A 361 7.35 7.48 -3.57
N SER A 362 6.20 7.82 -3.00
CA SER A 362 5.98 9.07 -2.27
C SER A 362 6.92 9.20 -1.08
N MET A 363 7.17 8.13 -0.31
CA MET A 363 8.13 8.16 0.80
C MET A 363 9.56 8.50 0.34
N ILE A 364 9.97 8.08 -0.87
CA ILE A 364 11.26 8.49 -1.42
C ILE A 364 11.22 9.96 -1.84
N PHE A 365 10.19 10.42 -2.56
CA PHE A 365 10.05 11.85 -2.90
C PHE A 365 10.03 12.76 -1.68
N MET A 366 9.39 12.32 -0.60
CA MET A 366 9.34 13.03 0.68
C MET A 366 10.72 13.29 1.28
N LEU A 367 11.76 12.52 0.92
CA LEU A 367 13.11 12.72 1.47
C LEU A 367 13.70 14.11 1.20
N TRP A 368 13.26 14.78 0.12
CA TRP A 368 13.70 16.14 -0.22
C TRP A 368 12.95 17.24 0.55
N VAL A 369 11.73 16.97 1.00
CA VAL A 369 10.83 17.96 1.59
C VAL A 369 11.42 18.61 2.86
N PRO A 370 12.02 17.87 3.82
CA PRO A 370 12.63 18.46 5.01
C PRO A 370 13.77 19.44 4.69
N PHE A 371 14.56 19.14 3.65
CA PHE A 371 15.66 20.01 3.22
C PHE A 371 15.15 21.28 2.52
N ALA A 372 14.10 21.18 1.71
CA ALA A 372 13.43 22.34 1.13
C ALA A 372 12.92 23.28 2.22
N LEU A 373 12.23 22.73 3.22
CA LEU A 373 11.71 23.51 4.35
C LEU A 373 12.82 24.18 5.14
N ASP A 374 13.90 23.49 5.46
CA ASP A 374 15.04 24.09 6.16
C ASP A 374 15.67 25.23 5.36
N TYR A 375 15.84 25.04 4.06
CA TYR A 375 16.38 26.06 3.17
C TYR A 375 15.49 27.32 3.12
N LEU A 376 14.17 27.15 2.99
CA LEU A 376 13.20 28.25 3.02
C LEU A 376 13.24 29.01 4.35
N ILE A 377 13.35 28.30 5.47
CA ILE A 377 13.48 28.90 6.81
C ILE A 377 14.76 29.73 6.91
N GLN A 378 15.88 29.23 6.38
CA GLN A 378 17.16 29.95 6.39
C GLN A 378 17.11 31.21 5.51
N GLN A 379 16.57 31.12 4.28
CA GLN A 379 16.44 32.28 3.39
C GLN A 379 15.53 33.38 3.96
N ARG A 380 14.45 33.01 4.67
CA ARG A 380 13.58 33.99 5.32
C ARG A 380 14.33 34.86 6.34
N ARG A 381 15.33 34.28 7.03
CA ARG A 381 16.16 35.01 8.01
C ARG A 381 17.16 35.96 7.36
N THR A 382 17.59 35.70 6.13
CA THR A 382 18.62 36.48 5.43
C THR A 382 18.04 37.53 4.47
N ASN A 383 16.75 37.88 4.61
CA ASN A 383 16.07 38.94 3.86
C ASN A 383 15.98 38.77 2.33
N ALA A 384 16.18 37.56 1.80
CA ALA A 384 16.12 37.31 0.37
C ALA A 384 14.67 37.13 -0.13
N ARG A 385 14.15 38.15 -0.82
CA ARG A 385 12.94 38.19 -1.69
C ARG A 385 11.57 38.01 -1.00
N VAL A 386 10.68 38.98 -1.25
CA VAL A 386 9.28 39.04 -0.75
C VAL A 386 8.47 37.78 -1.11
N VAL A 387 8.66 37.22 -2.31
CA VAL A 387 7.93 36.03 -2.79
C VAL A 387 8.16 34.80 -1.90
N LEU A 388 9.37 34.61 -1.36
CA LEU A 388 9.69 33.49 -0.47
C LEU A 388 9.07 33.62 0.93
N ARG A 389 8.72 34.85 1.35
CA ARG A 389 8.05 35.08 2.64
C ARG A 389 6.61 34.57 2.66
N GLY A 390 5.92 34.59 1.52
CA GLY A 390 4.56 34.06 1.38
C GLY A 390 4.52 32.54 1.15
N PHE A 391 5.53 31.99 0.48
CA PHE A 391 5.54 30.57 0.11
C PHE A 391 5.62 29.61 1.31
N LEU A 392 6.48 29.89 2.31
CA LEU A 392 6.62 29.05 3.49
C LEU A 392 5.32 28.91 4.33
N PRO A 393 4.64 30.01 4.74
CA PRO A 393 3.39 29.90 5.48
C PRO A 393 2.28 29.26 4.65
N PHE A 394 2.24 29.53 3.33
CA PHE A 394 1.30 28.86 2.42
C PHE A 394 1.54 27.35 2.36
N ALA A 395 2.79 26.91 2.18
CA ALA A 395 3.16 25.50 2.20
C ALA A 395 2.83 24.85 3.55
N ALA A 396 3.12 25.52 4.68
CA ALA A 396 2.76 25.04 6.01
C ALA A 396 1.24 24.88 6.19
N LEU A 397 0.45 25.85 5.73
CA LEU A 397 -1.00 25.79 5.75
C LEU A 397 -1.52 24.59 4.94
N LEU A 398 -1.02 24.40 3.71
CA LEU A 398 -1.43 23.27 2.88
C LEU A 398 -1.02 21.92 3.48
N ILE A 399 0.17 21.82 4.10
CA ILE A 399 0.60 20.62 4.83
C ILE A 399 -0.37 20.32 5.97
N ILE A 400 -0.75 21.32 6.76
CA ILE A 400 -1.71 21.14 7.88
C ILE A 400 -3.07 20.69 7.35
N ILE A 401 -3.62 21.36 6.33
CA ILE A 401 -4.91 20.99 5.74
C ILE A 401 -4.88 19.54 5.21
N SER A 402 -3.82 19.18 4.49
CA SER A 402 -3.66 17.81 3.98
C SER A 402 -3.52 16.80 5.12
N ALA A 403 -2.77 17.12 6.17
CA ALA A 403 -2.59 16.25 7.33
C ALA A 403 -3.90 16.00 8.07
N LEU A 404 -4.73 17.04 8.24
CA LEU A 404 -6.04 16.92 8.89
C LEU A 404 -6.92 15.87 8.19
N GLY A 405 -6.96 15.87 6.86
CA GLY A 405 -7.72 14.86 6.11
C GLY A 405 -7.18 13.43 6.23
N GLY A 406 -5.93 13.25 6.68
CA GLY A 406 -5.32 11.93 6.88
C GLY A 406 -5.46 11.41 8.31
N ILE A 407 -5.72 12.31 9.27
CA ILE A 407 -5.84 12.01 10.70
C ILE A 407 -7.31 11.91 11.12
N PHE A 408 -8.17 12.73 10.53
CA PHE A 408 -9.60 12.75 10.81
C PHE A 408 -10.38 12.20 9.62
N ASP A 409 -11.25 11.23 9.88
CA ASP A 409 -12.25 10.82 8.90
C ASP A 409 -13.43 11.80 8.97
N PHE A 410 -13.51 12.67 7.96
CA PHE A 410 -14.66 13.57 7.77
C PHE A 410 -15.84 12.89 7.04
N GLY A 411 -15.70 11.60 6.71
CA GLY A 411 -16.72 10.78 6.10
C GLY A 411 -17.87 10.42 7.03
N TYR A 412 -18.87 9.77 6.45
CA TYR A 412 -19.98 9.24 7.22
C TYR A 412 -19.62 7.89 7.82
N SER A 413 -19.98 7.70 9.09
CA SER A 413 -19.72 6.46 9.81
C SER A 413 -20.26 5.24 9.06
N LYS A 414 -19.42 4.20 9.02
CA LYS A 414 -19.76 2.88 8.47
C LYS A 414 -20.33 1.93 9.52
N LEU A 415 -20.53 2.39 10.76
CA LEU A 415 -21.00 1.58 11.88
C LEU A 415 -22.28 0.79 11.57
N TYR A 416 -23.16 1.33 10.73
CA TYR A 416 -24.37 0.66 10.26
C TYR A 416 -24.12 -0.71 9.60
N ILE A 417 -22.95 -0.94 9.00
CA ILE A 417 -22.53 -2.22 8.41
C ILE A 417 -22.20 -3.23 9.51
N HIS A 418 -21.40 -2.80 10.49
CA HIS A 418 -21.04 -3.60 11.66
C HIS A 418 -22.28 -3.98 12.48
N ASP A 419 -23.14 -3.00 12.75
CA ASP A 419 -24.38 -3.22 13.51
C ASP A 419 -25.34 -4.17 12.79
N ALA A 420 -25.47 -4.04 11.47
CA ALA A 420 -26.28 -4.96 10.66
C ALA A 420 -25.72 -6.39 10.68
N GLY A 421 -24.41 -6.54 10.52
CA GLY A 421 -23.74 -7.84 10.60
C GLY A 421 -23.91 -8.50 11.96
N ASN A 422 -23.67 -7.77 13.05
CA ASN A 422 -23.86 -8.30 14.40
C ASN A 422 -25.33 -8.63 14.71
N TRP A 423 -26.26 -7.83 14.19
CA TRP A 423 -27.68 -8.15 14.31
C TRP A 423 -28.01 -9.47 13.60
N LEU A 424 -27.49 -9.70 12.39
CA LEU A 424 -27.65 -10.98 11.69
C LEU A 424 -27.05 -12.12 12.51
N ALA A 425 -25.83 -11.95 13.03
CA ALA A 425 -25.14 -12.96 13.82
C ALA A 425 -25.93 -13.41 15.06
N GLY A 426 -26.66 -12.49 15.70
CA GLY A 426 -27.46 -12.76 16.90
C GLY A 426 -28.93 -13.15 16.66
N ASN A 427 -29.52 -12.80 15.51
CA ASN A 427 -30.97 -12.98 15.27
C ASN A 427 -31.29 -13.98 14.14
N VAL A 428 -30.33 -14.34 13.29
CA VAL A 428 -30.55 -15.28 12.17
C VAL A 428 -29.87 -16.62 12.48
N PRO A 429 -30.59 -17.76 12.44
CA PRO A 429 -30.00 -19.08 12.65
C PRO A 429 -28.80 -19.35 11.73
N LYS A 430 -27.76 -20.03 12.21
CA LYS A 430 -26.56 -20.35 11.42
C LYS A 430 -26.84 -21.27 10.23
N THR A 431 -27.92 -22.05 10.28
CA THR A 431 -28.38 -22.93 9.21
C THR A 431 -29.18 -22.20 8.12
N ALA A 432 -29.58 -20.94 8.36
CA ALA A 432 -30.38 -20.18 7.40
C ALA A 432 -29.54 -19.77 6.18
N ARG A 433 -30.13 -19.86 5.00
CA ARG A 433 -29.52 -19.42 3.74
C ARG A 433 -29.55 -17.90 3.69
N LEU A 434 -28.40 -17.28 3.92
CA LEU A 434 -28.21 -15.83 3.91
C LEU A 434 -27.54 -15.38 2.61
N TYR A 435 -28.14 -14.38 1.96
CA TYR A 435 -27.50 -13.63 0.88
C TYR A 435 -27.08 -12.24 1.37
N SER A 436 -25.91 -11.78 0.96
CA SER A 436 -25.52 -10.38 1.11
C SER A 436 -24.65 -9.92 -0.04
N ASN A 437 -24.88 -8.71 -0.54
CA ASN A 437 -24.08 -8.10 -1.60
C ASN A 437 -22.82 -7.39 -1.08
N ASP A 438 -22.52 -7.49 0.22
CA ASP A 438 -21.40 -6.81 0.85
C ASP A 438 -20.57 -7.76 1.72
N SER A 439 -19.29 -7.92 1.38
CA SER A 439 -18.37 -8.82 2.09
C SER A 439 -18.13 -8.43 3.55
N GLN A 440 -18.24 -7.15 3.92
CA GLN A 440 -18.06 -6.71 5.30
C GLN A 440 -19.27 -7.15 6.14
N VAL A 441 -20.50 -7.00 5.61
CA VAL A 441 -21.71 -7.55 6.24
C VAL A 441 -21.61 -9.07 6.40
N MET A 442 -21.17 -9.78 5.36
CA MET A 442 -20.95 -11.24 5.40
C MET A 442 -19.94 -11.64 6.49
N TYR A 443 -18.87 -10.88 6.66
CA TYR A 443 -17.85 -11.15 7.67
C TYR A 443 -18.44 -11.02 9.09
N TYR A 444 -19.15 -9.92 9.37
CA TYR A 444 -19.72 -9.68 10.69
C TYR A 444 -20.94 -10.55 11.00
N SER A 445 -21.68 -11.05 10.00
CA SER A 445 -22.79 -11.98 10.22
C SER A 445 -22.32 -13.34 10.75
N GLN A 446 -21.07 -13.71 10.46
CA GLN A 446 -20.48 -14.99 10.85
C GLN A 446 -21.27 -16.21 10.32
N HIS A 447 -22.02 -16.07 9.23
CA HIS A 447 -22.75 -17.19 8.59
C HIS A 447 -21.91 -17.92 7.54
N PHE A 448 -20.90 -17.26 6.99
CA PHE A 448 -20.19 -17.76 5.80
C PHE A 448 -18.89 -18.50 6.12
N GLY A 449 -18.22 -18.18 7.23
CA GLY A 449 -16.90 -18.76 7.55
C GLY A 449 -15.92 -18.57 6.39
N GLU A 450 -15.25 -19.67 5.99
CA GLU A 450 -14.29 -19.71 4.87
C GLU A 450 -14.97 -19.62 3.49
N GLU A 451 -16.26 -19.93 3.39
CA GLU A 451 -17.01 -19.85 2.13
C GLU A 451 -17.26 -18.40 1.68
N ILE A 452 -16.93 -17.40 2.52
CA ILE A 452 -17.18 -15.99 2.23
C ILE A 452 -16.61 -15.55 0.88
N PHE A 453 -15.44 -16.06 0.46
CA PHE A 453 -14.81 -15.64 -0.79
C PHE A 453 -15.46 -16.27 -2.01
N TYR A 454 -15.88 -17.53 -1.88
CA TYR A 454 -16.65 -18.21 -2.91
C TYR A 454 -18.00 -17.53 -3.08
N LYS A 455 -18.72 -17.32 -1.97
CA LYS A 455 -20.03 -16.67 -1.94
C LYS A 455 -19.97 -15.21 -2.38
N ALA A 456 -18.97 -14.44 -1.98
CA ALA A 456 -18.83 -13.05 -2.42
C ALA A 456 -18.64 -12.95 -3.94
N ARG A 457 -17.91 -13.89 -4.56
CA ARG A 457 -17.76 -13.95 -6.02
C ARG A 457 -19.04 -14.40 -6.69
N GLU A 458 -19.65 -15.49 -6.20
CA GLU A 458 -20.96 -15.97 -6.67
C GLU A 458 -22.00 -14.85 -6.67
N TYR A 459 -22.07 -14.09 -5.57
CA TYR A 459 -23.06 -13.03 -5.38
C TYR A 459 -22.78 -11.78 -6.20
N ALA A 460 -21.51 -11.48 -6.50
CA ALA A 460 -21.12 -10.38 -7.38
C ALA A 460 -21.40 -10.68 -8.86
N ASP A 461 -21.15 -11.92 -9.29
CA ASP A 461 -21.41 -12.35 -10.66
C ASP A 461 -22.90 -12.64 -10.91
N SER A 462 -23.64 -13.03 -9.86
CA SER A 462 -25.06 -13.29 -9.98
C SER A 462 -25.86 -11.99 -10.13
N HIS A 463 -26.52 -11.81 -11.27
CA HIS A 463 -27.69 -10.93 -11.37
C HIS A 463 -28.91 -11.55 -10.65
N GLY A 464 -28.70 -12.56 -9.78
CA GLY A 464 -29.75 -13.41 -9.23
C GLY A 464 -30.78 -12.65 -8.41
N VAL A 465 -30.39 -11.53 -7.79
CA VAL A 465 -31.34 -10.62 -7.13
C VAL A 465 -32.22 -9.93 -8.18
N GLU A 466 -31.66 -9.47 -9.30
CA GLU A 466 -32.41 -8.84 -10.42
C GLU A 466 -33.31 -9.83 -11.17
N GLN A 467 -32.92 -11.11 -11.24
CA GLN A 467 -33.61 -12.18 -11.95
C GLN A 467 -34.62 -12.97 -11.09
N GLY A 468 -34.84 -12.58 -9.82
CA GLY A 468 -35.86 -13.23 -8.96
C GLY A 468 -35.38 -14.49 -8.22
N GLU A 469 -34.10 -14.84 -8.33
CA GLU A 469 -33.49 -15.96 -7.59
C GLU A 469 -33.33 -15.69 -6.09
N TRP A 470 -33.64 -14.49 -5.59
CA TRP A 470 -33.58 -14.16 -4.17
C TRP A 470 -34.55 -14.99 -3.32
N THR A 471 -35.54 -15.63 -3.93
CA THR A 471 -36.50 -16.54 -3.29
C THR A 471 -35.88 -17.83 -2.74
N LYS A 472 -34.65 -18.18 -3.15
CA LYS A 472 -33.93 -19.37 -2.66
C LYS A 472 -33.24 -19.21 -1.31
N TYR A 473 -33.21 -17.98 -0.79
CA TYR A 473 -32.61 -17.60 0.49
C TYR A 473 -33.68 -17.37 1.54
N ASP A 474 -33.38 -17.67 2.79
CA ASP A 474 -34.27 -17.39 3.93
C ASP A 474 -34.18 -15.93 4.36
N PHE A 475 -32.98 -15.34 4.24
CA PHE A 475 -32.72 -13.94 4.57
C PHE A 475 -31.86 -13.25 3.50
N LEU A 476 -32.14 -11.98 3.28
CA LEU A 476 -31.32 -11.10 2.43
C LEU A 476 -30.83 -9.93 3.26
N ALA A 477 -29.54 -9.62 3.18
CA ALA A 477 -28.94 -8.42 3.76
C ALA A 477 -28.32 -7.57 2.65
N ILE A 478 -29.06 -6.57 2.18
CA ILE A 478 -28.67 -5.77 1.03
C ILE A 478 -28.19 -4.40 1.49
N ARG A 479 -26.90 -4.13 1.22
CA ARG A 479 -26.31 -2.80 1.36
C ARG A 479 -26.69 -1.97 0.14
N THR A 480 -27.23 -0.78 0.37
CA THR A 480 -27.66 0.14 -0.68
C THR A 480 -27.24 1.56 -0.37
N ASN A 481 -27.05 2.37 -1.41
CA ASN A 481 -26.81 3.80 -1.26
C ASN A 481 -28.08 4.62 -1.51
N LYS A 482 -28.05 5.91 -1.14
CA LYS A 482 -29.19 6.83 -1.31
C LYS A 482 -29.73 6.91 -2.75
N LYS A 483 -28.88 6.73 -3.77
CA LYS A 483 -29.29 6.82 -5.18
C LYS A 483 -30.09 5.58 -5.59
N GLU A 484 -29.59 4.39 -5.27
CA GLU A 484 -30.29 3.12 -5.52
C GLU A 484 -31.64 3.06 -4.82
N LEU A 485 -31.73 3.63 -3.62
CA LEU A 485 -32.98 3.74 -2.86
C LEU A 485 -34.05 4.60 -3.53
N SER A 486 -33.63 5.54 -4.39
CA SER A 486 -34.53 6.46 -5.08
C SER A 486 -34.83 6.01 -6.51
N ASP A 487 -34.21 4.92 -6.97
CA ASP A 487 -34.39 4.38 -8.31
C ASP A 487 -35.56 3.37 -8.32
N PRO A 488 -36.69 3.70 -8.98
CA PRO A 488 -37.86 2.82 -9.05
C PRO A 488 -37.58 1.48 -9.75
N SER A 489 -36.52 1.41 -10.56
CA SER A 489 -36.10 0.19 -11.26
C SER A 489 -35.25 -0.73 -10.39
N SER A 490 -34.85 -0.29 -9.19
CA SER A 490 -34.06 -1.08 -8.27
C SER A 490 -34.83 -2.31 -7.77
N VAL A 491 -34.09 -3.41 -7.55
CA VAL A 491 -34.68 -4.66 -7.03
C VAL A 491 -35.35 -4.47 -5.68
N LEU A 492 -34.99 -3.42 -4.94
CA LEU A 492 -35.55 -3.10 -3.63
C LEU A 492 -37.07 -2.94 -3.65
N TYR A 493 -37.65 -2.53 -4.78
CA TYR A 493 -39.10 -2.40 -4.95
C TYR A 493 -39.81 -3.75 -5.18
N ARG A 494 -39.07 -4.80 -5.56
CA ARG A 494 -39.60 -6.17 -5.73
C ARG A 494 -39.49 -7.01 -4.46
N LEU A 495 -38.74 -6.52 -3.47
CA LEU A 495 -38.50 -7.22 -2.20
C LEU A 495 -39.61 -6.93 -1.18
N PRO A 496 -39.85 -7.84 -0.22
CA PRO A 496 -40.81 -7.59 0.86
C PRO A 496 -40.38 -6.39 1.73
N THR A 497 -41.22 -5.99 2.68
CA THR A 497 -40.82 -4.97 3.66
C THR A 497 -39.62 -5.46 4.49
N PRO A 498 -38.58 -4.64 4.69
CA PRO A 498 -37.43 -5.05 5.48
C PRO A 498 -37.81 -5.21 6.95
N ILE A 499 -37.37 -6.29 7.58
CA ILE A 499 -37.57 -6.55 9.01
C ILE A 499 -36.69 -5.65 9.88
N LYS A 500 -35.56 -5.18 9.32
CA LYS A 500 -34.62 -4.29 9.99
C LYS A 500 -33.87 -3.44 8.98
N VAL A 501 -33.61 -2.18 9.34
CA VAL A 501 -32.83 -1.24 8.54
C VAL A 501 -31.81 -0.55 9.43
N PHE A 502 -30.55 -0.59 9.02
CA PHE A 502 -29.46 0.16 9.62
C PHE A 502 -29.02 1.23 8.62
N ALA A 503 -28.81 2.47 9.07
CA ALA A 503 -28.53 3.60 8.18
C ALA A 503 -27.48 4.55 8.76
N ASN A 504 -26.72 5.19 7.88
CA ASN A 504 -25.87 6.32 8.25
C ASN A 504 -26.56 7.67 7.97
N LYS A 505 -25.94 8.78 8.40
CA LYS A 505 -26.47 10.15 8.18
C LYS A 505 -26.50 10.57 6.70
N ARG A 506 -25.78 9.88 5.81
CA ARG A 506 -25.80 10.12 4.36
C ARG A 506 -27.04 9.52 3.69
N GLY A 507 -27.66 8.54 4.34
CA GLY A 507 -28.74 7.74 3.79
C GLY A 507 -28.28 6.45 3.11
N ASP A 508 -27.02 6.01 3.32
CA ASP A 508 -26.61 4.64 2.96
C ASP A 508 -27.19 3.68 4.01
N GLN A 509 -27.66 2.51 3.57
CA GLN A 509 -28.40 1.58 4.41
C GLN A 509 -27.92 0.14 4.22
N VAL A 510 -28.09 -0.68 5.27
CA VAL A 510 -28.20 -2.13 5.13
C VAL A 510 -29.63 -2.50 5.49
N ARG A 511 -30.34 -3.10 4.54
CA ARG A 511 -31.72 -3.56 4.70
C ARG A 511 -31.74 -5.06 4.80
N ILE A 512 -32.39 -5.55 5.85
CA ILE A 512 -32.52 -6.98 6.12
C ILE A 512 -33.94 -7.39 5.84
N TYR A 513 -34.10 -8.44 5.04
CA TYR A 513 -35.37 -8.99 4.62
C TYR A 513 -35.45 -10.45 5.06
N GLN A 514 -36.62 -10.85 5.56
CA GLN A 514 -36.95 -12.26 5.75
C GLN A 514 -37.80 -12.71 4.58
N ILE A 515 -37.37 -13.78 3.92
CA ILE A 515 -38.11 -14.37 2.81
C ILE A 515 -38.92 -15.52 3.39
N ILE A 516 -40.23 -15.35 3.43
CA ILE A 516 -41.15 -16.41 3.83
C ILE A 516 -41.29 -17.33 2.61
N SER A 517 -40.76 -18.55 2.69
CA SER A 517 -41.01 -19.53 1.64
C SER A 517 -42.52 -19.81 1.57
N ARG A 518 -43.09 -19.80 0.36
CA ARG A 518 -44.52 -20.07 0.12
C ARG A 518 -44.90 -21.55 0.33
N GLU A 519 -44.05 -22.36 0.98
CA GLU A 519 -44.30 -23.80 1.17
C GLU A 519 -45.01 -24.16 2.49
N ALA A 520 -45.26 -23.20 3.40
CA ALA A 520 -45.96 -23.49 4.65
C ALA A 520 -47.49 -23.30 4.59
N SER A 521 -48.08 -23.13 3.40
CA SER A 521 -49.53 -22.95 3.23
C SER A 521 -50.08 -23.77 2.06
N ARG A 522 -49.88 -25.09 2.12
CA ARG A 522 -50.71 -26.07 1.40
C ARG A 522 -51.08 -27.22 2.31
#